data_AF-A0A521SWK0-F1
#
_entry.id   AF-A0A521SWK0-F1
#
_cell.length_a   1.000
_cell.length_b   1.000
_cell.length_c   1.000
_cell.angle_alpha   90.00
_cell.angle_beta   90.00
_cell.angle_gamma   90.00
#
_symmetry.space_group_name_H-M   'P 1'
#
loop_
_entity.id
_entity.type
_entity.pdbx_description
1 polymer ?
#
loop_
_entity_poly.entity_id
_entity_poly.type
_entity_poly.pdbx_seq_one_letter_code
_entity_poly.pdbx_strand_id
1 'polypeptide(L)' 'MSPDADYKTQQQAETLKKLEANPRVTVIRVAAPQNCTVGQMIQGVYAKGEAPTLPVEGCSRANGCICTYEPILEEIYP' A
#
# COMPACT_ATOMS: atom_id res chain seq x y z
N MET A 1 13.66 -1.42 17.08
CA MET A 1 13.23 -1.64 15.69
C MET A 1 14.45 -1.68 14.79
N SER A 2 14.44 -2.51 13.74
CA SER A 2 15.50 -2.47 12.71
C SER A 2 15.30 -1.22 11.85
N PRO A 3 16.34 -0.44 11.53
CA PRO A 3 16.23 0.79 10.72
C PRO A 3 15.54 0.57 9.36
N ASP A 4 15.61 -0.66 8.83
CA ASP A 4 14.96 -1.03 7.56
C ASP A 4 13.43 -1.01 7.62
N ALA A 5 12.84 -1.29 8.79
CA ALA A 5 11.39 -1.35 8.96
C ALA A 5 10.77 0.07 8.99
N ASP A 6 11.46 1.01 9.63
CA ASP A 6 11.03 2.40 9.73
C ASP A 6 11.16 3.10 8.37
N TYR A 7 12.26 2.85 7.65
CA TYR A 7 12.47 3.33 6.28
C TYR A 7 11.35 2.86 5.32
N LYS A 8 11.00 1.57 5.36
CA LYS A 8 9.91 1.02 4.55
C LYS A 8 8.56 1.64 4.87
N THR A 9 8.30 1.92 6.15
CA THR A 9 7.04 2.56 6.57
C THR A 9 6.92 3.97 5.99
N GLN A 10 7.99 4.76 6.04
CA GLN A 10 8.03 6.08 5.41
C GLN A 10 7.84 5.98 3.89
N GLN A 11 8.51 5.04 3.24
CA GLN A 11 8.39 4.82 1.80
C GLN A 11 6.96 4.45 1.36
N GLN A 12 6.26 3.62 2.14
CA GLN A 12 4.87 3.26 1.89
C GLN A 12 3.94 4.47 2.03
N ALA A 13 4.11 5.28 3.08
CA ALA A 13 3.33 6.49 3.29
C ALA A 13 3.55 7.53 2.17
N GLU A 14 4.79 7.71 1.71
CA GLU A 14 5.09 8.58 0.57
C GLU A 14 4.50 8.05 -0.73
N THR A 15 4.54 6.74 -0.93
CA THR A 15 3.97 6.10 -2.12
C THR A 15 2.47 6.31 -2.17
N LEU A 16 1.76 6.06 -1.07
CA LEU A 16 0.33 6.29 -0.98
C LEU A 16 -0.03 7.75 -1.32
N LYS A 17 0.65 8.72 -0.70
CA LYS A 17 0.44 10.14 -1.00
C LYS A 17 0.66 10.49 -2.47
N LYS A 18 1.69 9.91 -3.11
CA LYS A 18 1.95 10.11 -4.54
C LYS A 18 0.84 9.55 -5.42
N LEU A 19 0.29 8.38 -5.07
CA LEU A 19 -0.81 7.76 -5.80
C LEU A 19 -2.12 8.53 -5.63
N GLU A 20 -2.41 9.00 -4.42
CA GLU A 20 -3.59 9.82 -4.13
C GLU A 20 -3.54 11.17 -4.84
N ALA A 21 -2.37 11.81 -4.87
CA ALA A 21 -2.17 13.09 -5.55
C ALA A 21 -2.17 12.97 -7.09
N ASN A 22 -2.02 11.77 -7.65
CA ASN A 22 -1.99 11.57 -9.10
C ASN A 22 -3.42 11.57 -9.67
N PRO A 23 -3.80 12.52 -10.52
CA PRO A 23 -5.16 12.60 -11.07
C PRO A 23 -5.52 11.41 -11.98
N ARG A 24 -4.53 10.73 -12.57
CA ARG A 24 -4.74 9.58 -13.47
C ARG A 24 -5.10 8.30 -12.74
N VAL A 25 -4.70 8.19 -11.48
CA VAL A 25 -5.09 7.05 -10.63
C VAL A 25 -6.58 7.18 -10.38
N THR A 26 -7.34 6.12 -10.58
CA THR A 26 -8.78 6.11 -10.25
C THR A 26 -8.96 5.48 -8.87
N VAL A 27 -8.36 4.31 -8.68
CA VAL A 27 -8.40 3.56 -7.42
C VAL A 27 -7.01 2.99 -7.11
N ILE A 28 -6.78 2.70 -5.82
CA ILE A 28 -5.53 2.18 -5.31
C ILE A 28 -5.79 0.74 -4.86
N ARG A 29 -5.06 -0.20 -5.45
CA ARG A 29 -5.07 -1.60 -5.03
C ARG A 29 -4.01 -1.82 -3.98
N VAL A 30 -4.39 -2.42 -2.86
CA VAL A 30 -3.44 -2.98 -1.88
C VAL A 30 -3.18 -4.43 -2.26
N ALA A 31 -1.96 -4.72 -2.70
CA ALA A 31 -1.51 -6.06 -3.03
C ALA A 31 -0.74 -6.65 -1.86
N ALA A 32 -1.13 -7.86 -1.44
CA ALA A 32 -0.44 -8.60 -0.41
C ALA A 32 0.08 -9.93 -0.96
N PRO A 33 1.31 -10.33 -0.60
CA PRO A 33 1.79 -11.68 -0.89
C PRO A 33 1.09 -12.70 0.01
N GLN A 34 1.02 -13.95 -0.46
CA GLN A 34 0.30 -15.05 0.21
C GLN A 34 0.84 -15.36 1.61
N ASN A 35 2.12 -15.06 1.87
CA ASN A 35 2.78 -15.30 3.16
C ASN A 35 2.54 -14.18 4.20
N CYS A 36 1.57 -13.28 3.98
CA CYS A 36 1.21 -12.22 4.91
C CYS A 36 -0.28 -12.29 5.25
N THR A 37 -0.64 -12.96 6.35
CA THR A 37 -2.05 -13.13 6.76
C THR A 37 -2.78 -11.81 6.94
N VAL A 38 -2.15 -10.83 7.60
CA VAL A 38 -2.74 -9.48 7.78
C VAL A 38 -2.93 -8.80 6.43
N GLY A 39 -1.91 -8.86 5.57
CA GLY A 39 -1.99 -8.35 4.20
C GLY A 39 -3.12 -8.98 3.40
N GLN A 40 -3.31 -10.30 3.52
CA GLN A 40 -4.37 -11.02 2.81
C GLN A 40 -5.78 -10.58 3.25
N MET A 41 -5.96 -10.11 4.48
CA MET A 41 -7.24 -9.60 4.99
C MET A 41 -7.55 -8.18 4.51
N ILE A 42 -6.53 -7.36 4.28
CA ILE A 42 -6.66 -5.95 3.85
C ILE A 42 -6.42 -5.76 2.35
N GLN A 43 -6.04 -6.82 1.62
CA GLN A 43 -5.85 -6.69 0.18
C GLN A 43 -7.18 -6.36 -0.48
N GLY A 44 -7.16 -5.50 -1.49
CA GLY A 44 -8.39 -5.01 -2.09
C GLY A 44 -8.16 -3.81 -2.96
N VAL A 45 -9.25 -3.29 -3.50
CA VAL A 45 -9.27 -2.07 -4.30
C VAL A 45 -10.00 -1.00 -3.50
N TYR A 46 -9.34 0.13 -3.31
CA TYR A 46 -9.81 1.23 -2.47
C TYR A 46 -9.91 2.51 -3.29
N ALA A 47 -10.88 3.35 -2.99
CA ALA A 47 -10.86 4.71 -3.50
C ALA A 47 -9.67 5.49 -2.91
N LYS A 48 -9.32 6.61 -3.54
CA LYS A 48 -8.30 7.52 -3.00
C LYS A 48 -8.72 8.01 -1.62
N GLY A 49 -7.80 8.01 -0.65
CA GLY A 49 -8.09 8.37 0.74
C GLY A 49 -8.74 7.26 1.57
N GLU A 50 -9.18 6.15 0.97
CA GLU A 50 -9.75 5.00 1.69
C GLU A 50 -8.75 3.85 1.86
N ALA A 51 -7.63 3.88 1.12
CA ALA A 51 -6.62 2.85 1.21
C ALA A 51 -5.95 2.86 2.60
N PRO A 52 -5.80 1.70 3.25
CA PRO A 52 -5.21 1.63 4.58
C PRO A 52 -3.72 1.96 4.52
N THR A 53 -3.24 2.73 5.50
CA THR A 53 -1.81 3.03 5.63
C THR A 53 -1.04 1.76 6.00
N LEU A 54 -0.10 1.37 5.14
CA LEU A 54 0.87 0.30 5.38
C LEU A 54 2.10 0.83 6.14
N PRO A 55 2.62 0.08 7.13
CA PRO A 55 2.06 -1.13 7.73
C PRO A 55 0.75 -0.80 8.48
N VAL A 56 -0.25 -1.67 8.34
CA VAL A 56 -1.44 -1.58 9.20
C VAL A 56 -1.08 -1.93 10.64
N GLU A 57 -1.88 -1.39 11.57
CA GLU A 57 -1.80 -1.76 12.98
C GLU A 57 -1.95 -3.28 13.13
N GLY A 58 -1.05 -3.89 13.92
CA GLY A 58 -0.97 -5.35 14.06
C GLY A 58 -0.02 -6.06 13.08
N CYS A 59 0.70 -5.34 12.21
CA CYS A 59 1.77 -5.93 11.42
C CYS A 59 2.93 -6.41 12.32
N SER A 60 3.11 -7.72 12.43
CA SER A 60 4.13 -8.36 13.28
C SER A 60 5.44 -8.71 12.57
N ARG A 61 5.62 -8.32 11.29
CA ARG A 61 6.84 -8.64 10.53
C ARG A 61 8.03 -7.80 11.00
N ALA A 62 9.10 -8.47 11.40
CA ALA A 62 10.34 -7.85 11.86
C ALA A 62 11.02 -6.92 10.82
N ASN A 63 10.85 -7.21 9.51
CA ASN A 63 11.51 -6.48 8.41
C ASN A 63 10.58 -5.48 7.70
N GLY A 64 9.51 -5.06 8.39
CA GLY A 64 8.49 -4.16 7.84
C GLY A 64 7.44 -4.85 6.96
N CYS A 65 6.42 -4.07 6.59
CA CYS A 65 5.37 -4.54 5.70
C CYS A 65 5.94 -4.90 4.32
N ILE A 66 5.39 -5.95 3.71
CA ILE A 66 5.74 -6.36 2.34
C ILE A 66 4.56 -6.25 1.37
N CYS A 67 3.45 -5.68 1.83
CA CYS A 67 2.34 -5.32 0.96
C CYS A 67 2.73 -4.08 0.14
N THR A 68 2.11 -3.88 -1.01
CA THR A 68 2.41 -2.79 -1.93
C THR A 68 1.14 -2.11 -2.40
N TYR A 69 1.22 -0.81 -2.67
CA TYR A 69 0.16 -0.09 -3.38
C TYR A 69 0.39 -0.16 -4.88
N GLU A 70 -0.65 -0.51 -5.61
CA GLU A 70 -0.67 -0.55 -7.06
C GLU A 70 -1.73 0.43 -7.57
N PRO A 71 -1.38 1.38 -8.46
CA PRO A 71 -2.37 2.24 -9.08
C PRO A 71 -3.20 1.48 -10.11
N ILE A 72 -4.51 1.70 -10.10
CA ILE A 72 -5.39 1.33 -11.20
C ILE A 72 -5.83 2.60 -11.92
N LEU A 73 -5.59 2.62 -13.23
CA LEU A 73 -5.97 3.70 -14.14
C LEU A 73 -7.22 3.24 -14.90
N GLU A 74 -8.26 4.07 -14.96
CA GLU A 74 -9.49 3.75 -15.71
C GLU A 74 -9.34 4.09 -17.21
N GLU A 75 -8.54 5.12 -17.53
CA GLU A 75 -8.12 5.44 -18.90
C GLU A 75 -6.60 5.29 -19.06
N ILE A 76 -6.20 4.27 -19.80
CA ILE A 76 -4.89 4.19 -20.45
C ILE A 76 -5.13 4.72 -21.86
N TYR A 77 -4.85 6.00 -22.11
CA TYR A 77 -5.09 6.61 -23.42
C TYR A 77 -4.35 5.82 -24.53
N PRO A 78 -4.93 5.65 -25.74
CA PRO A 78 -4.33 4.94 -26.87
C PRO A 78 -3.00 5.53 -27.37
#